data_AF-A0A5D2HTB8-F1
#
_entry.id   AF-A0A5D2HTB8-F1
#
_cell.length_a   1.000
_cell.length_b   1.000
_cell.length_c   1.000
_cell.angle_alpha   90.00
_cell.angle_beta   90.00
_cell.angle_gamma   90.00
#
_symmetry.space_group_name_H-M   'P 1'
#
loop_
_entity.id
_entity.type
_entity.pdbx_description
1 polymer ?
#
loop_
_entity_poly.entity_id
_entity_poly.type
_entity_poly.pdbx_seq_one_letter_code
_entity_poly.pdbx_strand_id
1 'polypeptide(L)'
;MEMGLEPPSNMPQSFNDCIQDLGGSEIKIIIQKFLQVTDLMSQQNRLSISLKQIKSTFLNEDEERMLNAKRQMAVAFVEPCLSVSTVNLAKWNIGSSLSYIINGDYSKVLKNNRDSLKPNAVVQIWLFRVQPNLQLGFALIKVIDGKNSQVID
;
A
#
# COMPACT_ATOMS: atom_id res chain seq x y z
N MET A 1 10.87 6.13 -16.86
CA MET A 1 9.54 6.58 -17.31
C MET A 1 8.86 7.24 -16.13
N GLU A 2 8.84 8.56 -16.13
CA GLU A 2 7.98 9.35 -15.27
C GLU A 2 6.54 9.02 -15.67
N MET A 3 5.74 8.50 -14.74
CA MET A 3 4.44 7.89 -15.06
C MET A 3 3.35 8.88 -15.51
N GLY A 4 3.70 10.12 -15.88
CA GLY A 4 2.75 11.16 -16.30
C GLY A 4 1.61 11.42 -15.30
N LEU A 5 1.78 10.95 -14.06
CA LEU A 5 0.82 11.14 -13.00
C LEU A 5 1.08 12.52 -12.43
N GLU A 6 0.02 13.32 -12.30
CA GLU A 6 0.06 14.60 -11.60
C GLU A 6 0.75 14.46 -10.23
N PRO A 7 1.37 15.54 -9.72
CA PRO A 7 2.01 15.53 -8.41
C PRO A 7 1.08 14.90 -7.37
N PRO A 8 1.61 14.08 -6.44
CA PRO A 8 0.77 13.37 -5.49
C PRO A 8 -0.17 14.32 -4.76
N SER A 9 -1.48 14.08 -4.86
CA SER A 9 -2.46 14.81 -4.07
C SER A 9 -2.14 14.61 -2.58
N ASN A 10 -2.39 15.65 -1.78
CA ASN A 10 -2.24 15.57 -0.33
C ASN A 10 -3.14 14.46 0.25
N MET A 11 -2.71 13.86 1.36
CA MET A 11 -3.50 12.86 2.08
C MET A 11 -4.85 13.47 2.52
N PRO A 12 -6.00 12.80 2.28
CA PRO A 12 -7.29 13.25 2.76
C PRO A 12 -7.34 13.30 4.30
N GLN A 13 -8.05 14.29 4.86
CA GLN A 13 -8.11 14.51 6.31
C GLN A 13 -8.58 13.26 7.08
N SER A 14 -9.57 12.53 6.55
CA SER A 14 -10.09 11.31 7.18
C SER A 14 -9.04 10.21 7.37
N PHE A 15 -8.05 10.11 6.47
CA PHE A 15 -6.92 9.19 6.66
C PHE A 15 -5.95 9.70 7.70
N ASN A 16 -5.72 11.02 7.75
CA ASN A 16 -4.87 11.63 8.76
C ASN A 16 -5.46 11.41 10.16
N ASP A 17 -6.75 11.67 10.34
CA ASP A 17 -7.47 11.45 11.60
C ASP A 17 -7.40 9.97 12.01
N CYS A 18 -7.68 9.04 11.08
CA CYS A 18 -7.58 7.60 11.34
C CYS A 18 -6.16 7.18 11.76
N ILE A 19 -5.12 7.72 11.12
CA ILE A 19 -3.72 7.43 11.49
C ILE A 19 -3.40 8.02 12.86
N GLN A 20 -3.88 9.23 13.18
CA GLN A 20 -3.67 9.85 14.48
C GLN A 20 -4.36 9.09 15.61
N ASP A 21 -5.57 8.58 15.38
CA ASP A 21 -6.31 7.74 16.33
C ASP A 21 -5.56 6.42 16.64
N LEU A 22 -4.79 5.92 15.67
CA LEU A 22 -3.87 4.79 15.87
C LEU A 22 -2.57 5.18 16.59
N GLY A 23 -2.39 6.44 16.99
CA GLY A 23 -1.13 6.96 17.53
C GLY A 23 -0.02 7.11 16.48
N GLY A 24 -0.41 7.25 15.21
CA GLY A 24 0.48 7.33 14.06
C GLY A 24 1.11 8.72 13.87
N SER A 25 2.37 8.73 13.47
CA SER A 25 3.17 9.90 13.13
C SER A 25 4.04 9.63 11.89
N GLU A 26 4.93 10.58 11.54
CA GLU A 26 5.91 10.44 10.45
C GLU A 26 5.29 9.99 9.10
N ILE A 27 4.15 10.58 8.75
CA ILE A 27 3.37 10.19 7.58
C ILE A 27 4.09 10.60 6.29
N LYS A 28 4.40 9.65 5.40
CA LYS A 28 5.08 9.93 4.12
C LYS A 28 4.56 9.04 3.00
N ILE A 29 4.41 9.61 1.80
CA ILE A 29 4.08 8.81 0.61
C ILE A 29 5.31 8.02 0.16
N ILE A 30 5.14 6.73 -0.11
CA ILE A 30 6.23 5.87 -0.60
C ILE A 30 6.13 5.61 -2.10
N ILE A 31 4.92 5.50 -2.64
CA ILE A 31 4.67 5.26 -4.07
C ILE A 31 3.27 5.76 -4.48
N GLN A 32 3.16 6.19 -5.73
CA GLN A 32 1.88 6.33 -6.44
C GLN A 32 1.96 5.49 -7.71
N LYS A 33 0.99 4.58 -7.91
CA LYS A 33 0.99 3.65 -9.04
C LYS A 33 -0.43 3.29 -9.47
N PHE A 34 -0.56 2.81 -10.71
CA PHE A 34 -1.73 2.04 -11.12
C PHE A 34 -1.70 0.68 -10.42
N LEU A 35 -2.85 0.19 -9.98
CA LEU A 35 -2.98 -1.21 -9.56
C LEU A 35 -2.74 -2.12 -10.75
N GLN A 36 -1.79 -3.05 -10.61
CA GLN A 36 -1.56 -4.07 -11.62
C GLN A 36 -2.64 -5.15 -11.51
N VAL A 37 -2.89 -5.89 -12.60
CA VAL A 37 -3.83 -7.02 -12.59
C VAL A 37 -3.50 -8.00 -11.47
N THR A 38 -2.21 -8.25 -11.22
CA THR A 38 -1.76 -9.13 -10.14
C THR A 38 -2.03 -8.59 -8.74
N ASP A 39 -2.14 -7.26 -8.59
CA ASP A 39 -2.50 -6.62 -7.30
C ASP A 39 -4.00 -6.74 -7.00
N LEU A 40 -4.82 -7.10 -7.99
CA LEU A 40 -6.28 -7.24 -7.88
C LEU A 40 -6.75 -8.70 -7.84
N MET A 41 -5.87 -9.65 -8.19
CA MET A 41 -6.19 -11.07 -8.16
C MET A 41 -6.15 -11.60 -6.71
N SER A 42 -7.32 -11.89 -6.13
CA SER A 42 -7.42 -12.40 -4.76
C SER A 42 -6.61 -13.68 -4.52
N GLN A 43 -6.45 -14.53 -5.55
CA GLN A 43 -5.62 -15.74 -5.50
C GLN A 43 -4.13 -15.43 -5.32
N GLN A 44 -3.64 -14.32 -5.87
CA GLN A 44 -2.26 -13.89 -5.69
C GLN A 44 -2.03 -13.27 -4.31
N ASN A 45 -3.10 -12.76 -3.68
CA ASN A 45 -3.13 -12.23 -2.33
C ASN A 45 -1.94 -11.28 -2.03
N ARG A 46 -1.65 -10.40 -2.98
CA ARG A 46 -0.47 -9.53 -2.91
C ARG A 46 -0.76 -8.15 -3.47
N LEU A 47 -0.20 -7.13 -2.84
CA LEU A 47 0.00 -5.79 -3.40
C LEU A 47 1.49 -5.53 -3.48
N SER A 48 1.96 -5.27 -4.70
CA SER A 48 3.38 -5.10 -5.00
C SER A 48 3.85 -3.65 -4.97
N ILE A 49 4.98 -3.42 -4.30
CA ILE A 49 5.67 -2.14 -4.20
C ILE A 49 7.09 -2.36 -4.75
N SER A 50 7.27 -2.06 -6.03
CA SER A 50 8.56 -2.25 -6.71
C SER A 50 9.60 -1.28 -6.17
N LEU A 51 10.76 -1.79 -5.74
CA LEU A 51 11.83 -0.95 -5.16
C LEU A 51 12.30 0.16 -6.12
N LYS A 52 12.24 -0.10 -7.43
CA LYS A 52 12.62 0.86 -8.48
C LYS A 52 11.70 2.08 -8.55
N GLN A 53 10.51 2.02 -7.95
CA GLN A 53 9.48 3.07 -8.00
C GLN A 53 9.29 3.78 -6.66
N ILE A 54 10.01 3.35 -5.62
CA ILE A 54 9.90 3.93 -4.28
C ILE A 54 10.67 5.25 -4.26
N LYS A 55 10.03 6.30 -3.73
CA LYS A 55 10.61 7.64 -3.69
C LYS A 55 11.61 7.84 -2.55
N SER A 56 11.49 7.08 -1.47
CA SER A 56 12.33 7.22 -0.29
C SER A 56 12.41 5.90 0.48
N THR A 57 13.58 5.63 1.06
CA THR A 57 13.74 4.53 2.01
C THR A 57 12.78 4.71 3.19
N PHE A 58 12.07 3.65 3.53
CA PHE A 58 11.02 3.71 4.57
C PHE A 58 11.26 2.75 5.74
N LEU A 59 12.07 1.72 5.54
CA LEU A 59 12.46 0.77 6.59
C LEU A 59 13.67 1.27 7.36
N ASN A 60 13.68 1.02 8.67
CA ASN A 60 14.89 1.13 9.47
C ASN A 60 15.77 -0.14 9.33
N GLU A 61 16.99 -0.10 9.84
CA GLU A 61 17.94 -1.21 9.71
C GLU A 61 17.43 -2.52 10.31
N ASP A 62 16.75 -2.46 11.45
CA ASP A 62 16.25 -3.66 12.13
C ASP A 62 15.07 -4.27 11.40
N GLU A 63 14.19 -3.45 10.81
CA GLU A 63 13.10 -3.90 9.94
C GLU A 63 13.63 -4.57 8.67
N GLU A 64 14.66 -3.97 8.07
CA GLU A 64 15.34 -4.54 6.89
C GLU A 64 15.99 -5.89 7.23
N ARG A 65 16.72 -5.97 8.35
CA ARG A 65 17.28 -7.24 8.84
C ARG A 65 16.19 -8.28 9.13
N MET A 66 15.08 -7.86 9.76
CA MET A 66 13.98 -8.74 10.08
C MET A 66 13.29 -9.29 8.82
N LEU A 67 13.04 -8.47 7.81
CA LEU A 67 12.46 -8.94 6.54
C LEU A 67 13.39 -9.92 5.82
N ASN A 68 14.70 -9.67 5.85
CA ASN A 68 15.68 -10.57 5.24
C ASN A 68 15.80 -11.90 6.00
N ALA A 69 15.59 -11.92 7.33
CA ALA A 69 15.69 -13.13 8.17
C ALA A 69 14.38 -13.92 8.32
N LYS A 70 13.29 -13.25 8.69
CA LYS A 70 11.98 -13.85 9.02
C LYS A 70 11.01 -13.93 7.83
N ARG A 71 11.44 -13.45 6.66
CA ARG A 71 10.68 -13.37 5.39
C ARG A 71 9.48 -12.42 5.39
N GLN A 72 8.86 -12.13 6.54
CA GLN A 72 7.74 -11.20 6.66
C GLN A 72 7.60 -10.58 8.06
N MET A 73 6.87 -9.48 8.15
CA MET A 73 6.49 -8.81 9.41
C MET A 73 5.03 -8.32 9.35
N ALA A 74 4.30 -8.41 10.45
CA ALA A 74 2.94 -7.88 10.53
C ALA A 74 2.96 -6.36 10.71
N VAL A 75 2.08 -5.66 10.00
CA VAL A 75 1.96 -4.20 10.00
C VAL A 75 0.49 -3.77 10.00
N ALA A 76 0.21 -2.62 10.60
CA ALA A 76 -1.10 -1.99 10.52
C ALA A 76 -1.35 -1.49 9.08
N PHE A 77 -2.58 -1.62 8.60
CA PHE A 77 -2.95 -1.26 7.25
C PHE A 77 -4.30 -0.54 7.23
N VAL A 78 -4.28 0.77 7.00
CA VAL A 78 -5.49 1.58 6.81
C VAL A 78 -5.97 1.37 5.37
N GLU A 79 -7.13 0.74 5.25
CA GLU A 79 -7.77 0.42 3.99
C GLU A 79 -8.40 1.66 3.33
N PRO A 80 -8.71 1.62 2.01
CA PRO A 80 -9.42 2.70 1.34
C PRO A 80 -10.75 3.12 2.01
N CYS A 81 -11.45 2.18 2.67
CA CYS A 81 -12.67 2.41 3.42
C CYS A 81 -12.45 2.86 4.88
N LEU A 82 -11.22 3.20 5.25
CA LEU A 82 -10.79 3.61 6.60
C LEU A 82 -10.88 2.52 7.67
N SER A 83 -11.21 1.27 7.29
CA SER A 83 -11.02 0.13 8.19
C SER A 83 -9.53 -0.16 8.40
N VAL A 84 -9.18 -0.62 9.60
CA VAL A 84 -7.79 -0.95 9.95
C VAL A 84 -7.63 -2.46 9.98
N SER A 85 -6.82 -2.98 9.06
CA SER A 85 -6.45 -4.39 8.98
C SER A 85 -5.02 -4.62 9.47
N THR A 86 -4.70 -5.86 9.80
CA THR A 86 -3.31 -6.30 9.95
C THR A 86 -2.92 -7.13 8.74
N VAL A 87 -1.87 -6.70 8.04
CA VAL A 87 -1.33 -7.39 6.87
C VAL A 87 0.13 -7.73 7.11
N ASN A 88 0.70 -8.58 6.26
CA ASN A 88 2.12 -8.88 6.29
C ASN A 88 2.86 -8.07 5.24
N LEU A 89 3.99 -7.49 5.61
CA LEU A 89 4.99 -6.97 4.70
C LEU A 89 6.06 -8.04 4.50
N ALA A 90 6.37 -8.37 3.25
CA ALA A 90 7.42 -9.30 2.87
C ALA A 90 8.30 -8.71 1.77
N LYS A 91 9.49 -9.29 1.55
CA LYS A 91 10.42 -8.86 0.50
C LYS A 91 10.65 -9.99 -0.49
N TRP A 92 10.19 -9.84 -1.74
CA TRP A 92 10.20 -10.90 -2.76
C TRP A 92 10.96 -10.47 -4.01
N ASN A 93 11.62 -11.42 -4.65
CA ASN A 93 12.08 -11.28 -6.02
C ASN A 93 10.93 -11.60 -6.98
N ILE A 94 10.47 -10.61 -7.75
CA ILE A 94 9.51 -10.79 -8.84
C ILE A 94 10.28 -10.68 -10.16
N GLY A 95 10.56 -11.83 -10.76
CA GLY A 95 11.49 -11.91 -11.89
C GLY A 95 12.88 -11.42 -11.47
N SER A 96 13.41 -10.44 -12.20
CA SER A 96 14.71 -9.81 -11.91
C SER A 96 14.62 -8.58 -10.99
N SER A 97 13.43 -8.25 -10.46
CA SER A 97 13.21 -7.04 -9.67
C SER A 97 12.77 -7.37 -8.25
N LEU A 98 13.44 -6.76 -7.27
CA LEU A 98 13.08 -6.85 -5.86
C LEU A 98 11.85 -5.97 -5.60
N SER A 99 10.89 -6.49 -4.85
CA SER A 99 9.66 -5.77 -4.47
C SER A 99 9.32 -6.03 -3.00
N TYR A 100 8.75 -5.03 -2.33
CA TYR A 100 8.01 -5.27 -1.10
C TYR A 100 6.59 -5.71 -1.44
N ILE A 101 6.07 -6.65 -0.68
CA ILE A 101 4.79 -7.29 -0.90
C ILE A 101 3.94 -7.15 0.35
N ILE A 102 2.77 -6.56 0.20
CA ILE A 102 1.72 -6.58 1.21
C ILE A 102 0.83 -7.78 0.93
N ASN A 103 0.76 -8.73 1.86
CA ASN A 103 0.00 -9.99 1.70
C ASN A 103 -0.64 -10.47 3.03
N GLY A 104 -1.05 -11.73 3.10
CA GLY A 104 -1.75 -12.31 4.24
C GLY A 104 -3.24 -12.04 4.15
N ASP A 105 -3.71 -10.96 4.76
CA ASP A 105 -5.12 -10.55 4.73
C ASP A 105 -5.46 -9.55 3.61
N TYR A 106 -4.52 -9.28 2.71
CA TYR A 106 -4.75 -8.36 1.60
C TYR A 106 -5.92 -8.79 0.67
N SER A 107 -6.18 -10.08 0.51
CA SER A 107 -7.35 -10.56 -0.22
C SER A 107 -8.69 -10.18 0.44
N LYS A 108 -8.71 -9.99 1.78
CA LYS A 108 -9.88 -9.45 2.49
C LYS A 108 -9.99 -7.95 2.27
N VAL A 109 -8.87 -7.22 2.32
CA VAL A 109 -8.80 -5.79 1.94
C VAL A 109 -9.41 -5.58 0.54
N LEU A 110 -9.03 -6.40 -0.45
CA LEU A 110 -9.62 -6.34 -1.79
C LEU A 110 -11.14 -6.53 -1.77
N LYS A 111 -11.66 -7.44 -0.95
CA LYS A 111 -13.10 -7.69 -0.82
C LYS A 111 -13.84 -6.53 -0.17
N ASN A 112 -13.26 -5.93 0.87
CA ASN A 112 -13.84 -4.80 1.59
C ASN A 112 -13.87 -3.51 0.76
N ASN A 113 -12.98 -3.40 -0.23
CA ASN A 113 -12.76 -2.17 -1.00
C ASN A 113 -13.00 -2.34 -2.50
N ARG A 114 -13.91 -3.24 -2.91
CA ARG A 114 -14.17 -3.56 -4.33
C ARG A 114 -14.52 -2.35 -5.19
N ASP A 115 -15.23 -1.38 -4.63
CA ASP A 115 -15.64 -0.17 -5.35
C ASP A 115 -14.46 0.78 -5.62
N SER A 116 -13.42 0.71 -4.77
CA SER A 116 -12.23 1.55 -4.84
C SER A 116 -11.05 0.87 -5.56
N LEU A 117 -10.85 -0.43 -5.33
CA LEU A 117 -9.73 -1.21 -5.85
C LEU A 117 -10.15 -1.98 -7.11
N LYS A 118 -10.13 -1.26 -8.24
CA LYS A 118 -10.52 -1.76 -9.56
C LYS A 118 -9.41 -1.57 -10.60
N PRO A 119 -9.47 -2.27 -11.75
CA PRO A 119 -8.51 -2.07 -12.83
C PRO A 119 -8.39 -0.59 -13.22
N ASN A 120 -7.17 -0.15 -13.53
CA ASN A 120 -6.83 1.23 -13.89
C ASN A 120 -7.01 2.27 -12.76
N ALA A 121 -7.36 1.87 -11.54
CA ALA A 121 -7.33 2.79 -10.40
C ALA A 121 -5.88 3.18 -10.09
N VAL A 122 -5.67 4.47 -9.80
CA VAL A 122 -4.41 4.96 -9.26
C VAL A 122 -4.53 4.99 -7.76
N VAL A 123 -3.54 4.39 -7.09
CA VAL A 123 -3.44 4.37 -5.65
C VAL A 123 -2.14 5.02 -5.19
N GLN A 124 -2.20 5.61 -4.01
CA GLN A 124 -1.03 5.98 -3.23
C GLN A 124 -0.89 5.01 -2.07
N ILE A 125 0.36 4.68 -1.75
CA ILE A 125 0.69 3.97 -0.53
C ILE A 125 1.52 4.92 0.32
N TRP A 126 1.06 5.12 1.55
CA TRP A 126 1.70 5.96 2.54
C TRP A 126 2.22 5.08 3.67
N LEU A 127 3.37 5.43 4.23
CA LEU A 127 3.86 4.90 5.49
C LEU A 127 3.42 5.82 6.64
N PHE A 128 3.31 5.25 7.83
CA PHE A 128 3.28 5.98 9.09
C PHE A 128 3.95 5.15 10.19
N ARG A 129 4.23 5.78 11.33
CA ARG A 129 4.90 5.19 12.49
C ARG A 129 4.00 5.26 13.71
N VAL A 130 3.64 4.12 14.27
CA VAL A 130 2.74 4.03 15.44
C VAL A 130 3.55 4.06 16.74
N GLN A 131 3.22 5.01 17.61
CA GLN A 131 3.80 5.11 18.95
C GLN A 131 3.36 3.95 19.86
N PRO A 132 4.13 3.61 20.91
CA PRO A 132 5.39 4.23 21.33
C PRO A 132 6.63 3.70 20.60
N ASN A 133 6.54 2.55 19.95
CA ASN A 133 7.70 1.85 19.40
C ASN A 133 8.01 2.18 17.93
N LEU A 134 7.36 3.20 17.37
CA LEU A 134 7.44 3.60 15.96
C LEU A 134 7.22 2.42 15.00
N GLN A 135 6.22 1.57 15.31
CA GLN A 135 5.88 0.42 14.48
C GLN A 135 5.42 0.89 13.11
N LEU A 136 5.93 0.24 12.06
CA LEU A 136 5.54 0.55 10.69
C LEU A 136 4.07 0.22 10.44
N GLY A 137 3.35 1.19 9.86
CA GLY A 137 2.03 1.01 9.30
C GLY A 137 1.95 1.58 7.88
N PHE A 138 0.93 1.17 7.13
CA PHE A 138 0.66 1.69 5.80
C PHE A 138 -0.79 2.14 5.64
N ALA A 139 -1.02 3.13 4.78
CA ALA A 139 -2.34 3.51 4.32
C ALA A 139 -2.42 3.39 2.79
N LEU A 140 -3.51 2.80 2.30
CA LEU A 140 -3.80 2.67 0.87
C LEU A 140 -4.94 3.59 0.48
N ILE A 141 -4.62 4.55 -0.39
CA ILE A 141 -5.55 5.62 -0.76
C ILE A 141 -5.79 5.55 -2.27
N LYS A 142 -7.06 5.44 -2.68
CA LYS A 142 -7.45 5.63 -4.09
C LYS A 142 -7.43 7.13 -4.40
N VAL A 143 -6.69 7.53 -5.44
CA VAL A 143 -6.63 8.93 -5.88
C VAL A 143 -7.37 9.19 -7.19
N ILE A 144 -7.43 8.19 -8.09
CA ILE A 144 -8.16 8.30 -9.35
C ILE A 144 -9.00 7.03 -9.54
N ASP A 145 -10.26 7.20 -9.90
CA ASP A 145 -11.12 6.10 -10.30
C ASP A 145 -10.61 5.45 -11.59
N GLY A 146 -10.48 4.13 -11.57
CA GLY A 146 -10.37 3.38 -12.83
C GLY A 146 -11.58 3.74 -13.69
N LYS A 147 -11.36 4.23 -14.91
CA LYS A 147 -12.45 4.47 -15.86
C LYS A 147 -13.32 3.22 -15.89
N ASN A 148 -14.59 3.35 -15.52
CA ASN A 148 -15.57 2.35 -15.87
C ASN A 148 -15.53 2.32 -17.40
N SER A 149 -15.04 1.22 -17.99
CA SER A 149 -15.33 0.96 -19.40
C SER A 149 -16.84 0.98 -19.49
N GLN A 150 -17.42 2.08 -19.99
CA GLN A 150 -18.81 2.09 -20.38
C GLN A 150 -18.95 0.96 -21.39
N VAL A 151 -19.83 0.02 -21.07
CA VAL A 151 -20.43 -0.86 -22.04
C VAL A 151 -21.02 0.06 -23.09
N ILE A 152 -20.41 0.03 -24.27
CA ILE A 152 -21.01 0.61 -25.46
C ILE A 152 -22.01 -0.47 -25.89
N ASP A 153 -23.31 -0.16 -25.79
CA ASP A 153 -24.37 -0.93 -26.44
C ASP A 153 -24.14 -1.01 -27.97
#